data_AF-A0A2Z2MGR5-F1
#
_entry.id   AF-A0A2Z2MGR5-F1
#
_cell.length_a   1.000
_cell.length_b   1.000
_cell.length_c   1.000
_cell.angle_alpha   90.00
_cell.angle_beta   90.00
_cell.angle_gamma   90.00
#
_symmetry.space_group_name_H-M   'P 1'
#
loop_
_entity.id
_entity.type
_entity.pdbx_description
1 polymer ?
#
loop_
_entity_poly.entity_id
_entity_poly.type
_entity_poly.pdbx_seq_one_letter_code
_entity_poly.pdbx_strand_id
1 'polypeptide(L)'
;MEVSVPNFGELRFDVVLFDLNGTLGESGRVSEEVKHLLERLADKYTVVVLSSDTFGTLEEELAGLSLRIERVSSGMGKAEIAKGYAPYAAVGNGNNDVAMLEGAELAFCVIGKEGATVDALLASDIVVTDVKDAIAMLLDEKKLIATLRG
;
A
#
# COMPACT_ATOMS: atom_id res chain seq x y z
N MET A 1 4.33 6.84 11.63
CA MET A 1 4.47 8.18 11.00
C MET A 1 3.55 9.13 11.74
N GLU A 2 4.05 10.32 12.03
CA GLU A 2 3.27 11.43 12.58
C GLU A 2 3.79 12.72 11.95
N VAL A 3 3.04 13.30 11.02
CA VAL A 3 3.46 14.49 10.27
C VAL A 3 2.27 15.41 10.01
N SER A 4 2.48 16.71 10.22
CA SER A 4 1.49 17.74 9.87
C SER A 4 1.78 18.26 8.46
N VAL A 5 0.79 18.15 7.57
CA VAL A 5 0.86 18.60 6.18
C VAL A 5 0.00 19.85 6.02
N PRO A 6 0.58 21.01 5.64
CA PRO A 6 -0.18 22.24 5.45
C PRO A 6 -1.35 22.03 4.49
N ASN A 7 -2.54 22.56 4.82
CA ASN A 7 -3.77 22.48 3.99
C ASN A 7 -4.31 21.07 3.68
N PHE A 8 -3.62 20.00 4.07
CA PHE A 8 -4.09 18.62 3.95
C PHE A 8 -4.59 18.07 5.29
N GLY A 9 -3.80 18.23 6.36
CA GLY A 9 -4.16 17.75 7.70
C GLY A 9 -2.99 17.07 8.43
N GLU A 10 -3.31 16.38 9.52
CA GLU A 10 -2.36 15.53 10.25
C GLU A 10 -2.41 14.10 9.73
N LEU A 11 -1.26 13.56 9.36
CA LEU A 11 -1.09 12.17 8.99
C LEU A 11 -0.51 11.39 10.17
N ARG A 12 -1.23 10.38 10.65
CA ARG A 12 -0.78 9.52 11.75
C ARG A 12 -1.10 8.05 11.51
N PHE A 13 -0.10 7.23 11.24
CA PHE A 13 -0.25 5.78 11.04
C PHE A 13 1.05 5.04 11.31
N ASP A 14 1.00 3.83 11.83
CA ASP A 14 2.19 2.97 12.07
C ASP A 14 2.16 1.68 11.24
N VAL A 15 1.08 1.47 10.50
CA VAL A 15 0.87 0.31 9.63
C VAL A 15 0.78 0.76 8.17
N VAL A 16 1.38 0.00 7.26
CA VAL A 16 1.22 0.17 5.82
C VAL A 16 0.67 -1.13 5.22
N LEU A 17 -0.49 -1.01 4.58
CA LEU A 17 -1.19 -2.11 3.91
C LEU A 17 -0.93 -2.06 2.41
N PHE A 18 -0.61 -3.20 1.82
CA PHE A 18 -0.38 -3.34 0.39
C PHE A 18 -1.30 -4.41 -0.21
N ASP A 19 -1.84 -4.13 -1.40
CA ASP A 19 -2.21 -5.20 -2.33
C ASP A 19 -0.95 -5.85 -2.97
N LEU A 20 -1.10 -7.07 -3.48
CA LEU A 20 -0.03 -7.75 -4.21
C LEU A 20 -0.03 -7.44 -5.72
N ASN A 21 -1.09 -7.84 -6.44
CA ASN A 21 -1.06 -7.93 -7.91
C ASN A 21 -1.55 -6.63 -8.55
N GLY A 22 -0.75 -6.06 -9.45
CA GLY A 22 -0.96 -4.71 -9.97
C GLY A 22 -0.48 -3.61 -9.02
N THR A 23 -0.01 -3.99 -7.82
CA THR A 23 0.52 -3.08 -6.80
C THR A 23 1.99 -3.38 -6.48
N LEU A 24 2.29 -4.36 -5.62
CA LEU A 24 3.68 -4.74 -5.28
C LEU A 24 4.38 -5.50 -6.40
N GLY A 25 3.61 -6.25 -7.19
CA GLY A 25 4.10 -7.16 -8.20
C GLY A 25 3.14 -7.35 -9.35
N GLU A 26 3.57 -8.12 -10.34
CA GLU A 26 2.78 -8.51 -11.50
C GLU A 26 2.70 -10.04 -11.54
N SER A 27 1.52 -10.59 -11.78
CA SER A 27 1.32 -12.05 -11.88
C SER A 27 1.93 -12.85 -10.70
N GLY A 28 1.78 -12.32 -9.49
CA GLY A 28 2.28 -12.94 -8.26
C GLY A 28 3.79 -12.84 -8.04
N ARG A 29 4.52 -12.02 -8.80
CA ARG A 29 5.98 -11.87 -8.72
C ARG A 29 6.36 -10.49 -8.21
N VAL A 30 7.19 -10.43 -7.17
CA VAL A 30 7.70 -9.16 -6.63
C VAL A 30 9.16 -9.01 -7.02
N SER A 31 9.55 -7.84 -7.54
CA SER A 31 10.95 -7.61 -7.91
C SER A 31 11.85 -7.52 -6.68
N GLU A 32 13.12 -7.92 -6.81
CA GLU A 32 14.11 -7.85 -5.72
C GLU A 32 14.31 -6.41 -5.21
N GLU A 33 14.21 -5.42 -6.09
CA GLU A 33 14.27 -4.01 -5.68
C GLU A 33 13.10 -3.62 -4.76
N VAL A 34 11.88 -4.06 -5.09
CA VAL A 34 10.70 -3.83 -4.23
C VAL A 34 10.85 -4.58 -2.91
N LYS A 35 11.32 -5.83 -2.91
CA LYS A 35 11.59 -6.59 -1.67
C LYS A 35 12.55 -5.84 -0.75
N HIS A 36 13.66 -5.34 -1.28
CA HIS A 36 14.61 -4.56 -0.50
C HIS A 36 14.02 -3.26 0.06
N LEU A 37 13.15 -2.60 -0.70
CA LEU A 37 12.43 -1.42 -0.21
C LEU A 37 11.41 -1.76 0.88
N LEU A 38 10.74 -2.91 0.79
CA LEU A 38 9.84 -3.41 1.83
C LEU A 38 10.58 -3.73 3.13
N GLU A 39 11.79 -4.31 3.07
CA GLU A 39 12.63 -4.51 4.27
C GLU A 39 12.91 -3.18 4.98
N ARG A 40 13.36 -2.18 4.22
CA ARG A 40 13.64 -0.84 4.76
C ARG A 40 12.39 -0.17 5.31
N LEU A 41 11.23 -0.46 4.72
CA LEU A 41 9.94 0.05 5.20
C LEU A 41 9.53 -0.65 6.50
N ALA A 42 9.76 -1.96 6.61
CA ALA A 42 9.47 -2.77 7.79
C ALA A 42 10.30 -2.35 9.02
N ASP A 43 11.48 -1.75 8.83
CA ASP A 43 12.27 -1.15 9.92
C ASP A 43 11.56 0.04 10.61
N LYS A 44 10.57 0.65 9.92
CA LYS A 44 9.85 1.85 10.40
C LYS A 44 8.37 1.61 10.68
N TYR A 45 7.76 0.66 10.00
CA TYR A 45 6.31 0.43 10.02
C TYR A 45 6.00 -1.05 10.15
N THR A 46 4.82 -1.38 10.67
CA THR A 46 4.25 -2.71 10.44
C THR A 46 3.78 -2.78 8.99
N VAL A 47 4.43 -3.63 8.18
CA VAL A 47 4.03 -3.85 6.78
C VAL A 47 3.12 -5.07 6.71
N VAL A 48 1.97 -4.94 6.04
CA VAL A 48 0.99 -6.02 5.84
C VAL A 48 0.65 -6.12 4.36
N VAL A 49 0.74 -7.33 3.81
CA VAL A 49 0.29 -7.62 2.44
C VAL A 49 -1.02 -8.38 2.48
N LEU A 50 -2.06 -7.81 1.86
CA LEU A 50 -3.39 -8.40 1.77
C LEU A 50 -3.62 -8.90 0.34
N SER A 51 -3.75 -10.22 0.15
CA SER A 51 -3.93 -10.81 -1.17
C SER A 51 -4.83 -12.03 -1.16
N SER A 52 -5.52 -12.27 -2.28
CA SER A 52 -6.21 -13.54 -2.53
C SER A 52 -5.27 -14.69 -2.84
N ASP A 53 -3.97 -14.41 -3.04
CA ASP A 53 -2.94 -15.38 -3.42
C ASP A 53 -3.37 -16.29 -4.57
N THR A 54 -3.94 -15.71 -5.62
CA THR A 54 -4.50 -16.46 -6.74
C THR A 54 -3.46 -17.36 -7.44
N PHE A 55 -2.18 -17.00 -7.35
CA PHE A 55 -1.06 -17.74 -7.93
C PHE A 55 -0.37 -18.71 -6.96
N GLY A 56 -0.70 -18.66 -5.66
CA GLY A 56 -0.08 -19.51 -4.64
C GLY A 56 1.38 -19.16 -4.34
N THR A 57 1.85 -17.97 -4.71
CA THR A 57 3.25 -17.54 -4.61
C THR A 57 3.52 -16.60 -3.44
N LEU A 58 2.47 -16.15 -2.74
CA LEU A 58 2.57 -15.07 -1.75
C LEU A 58 3.58 -15.36 -0.64
N GLU A 59 3.58 -16.58 -0.09
CA GLU A 59 4.51 -16.98 0.98
C GLU A 59 5.95 -17.16 0.47
N GLU A 60 6.13 -17.66 -0.75
CA GLU A 60 7.45 -17.86 -1.35
C GLU A 60 8.11 -16.53 -1.73
N GLU A 61 7.37 -15.63 -2.37
CA GLU A 61 7.89 -14.36 -2.87
C GLU A 61 8.25 -13.39 -1.74
N LEU A 62 7.51 -13.46 -0.62
CA LEU A 62 7.74 -12.62 0.55
C LEU A 62 8.50 -13.36 1.65
N ALA A 63 9.02 -14.57 1.37
CA ALA A 63 9.78 -15.35 2.33
C ALA A 63 11.02 -14.59 2.81
N GLY A 64 11.24 -14.59 4.13
CA GLY A 64 12.38 -13.93 4.76
C GLY A 64 12.21 -12.43 5.01
N LEU A 65 11.15 -11.80 4.48
CA LEU A 65 10.82 -10.42 4.78
C LEU A 65 10.11 -10.29 6.13
N SER A 66 10.43 -9.25 6.89
CA SER A 66 9.81 -8.96 8.19
C SER A 66 8.45 -8.26 8.03
N LEU A 67 7.51 -8.92 7.36
CA LEU A 67 6.15 -8.40 7.11
C LEU A 67 5.07 -9.42 7.47
N ARG A 68 3.82 -8.94 7.57
CA ARG A 68 2.64 -9.79 7.80
C ARG A 68 1.94 -10.08 6.48
N ILE A 69 1.35 -11.26 6.38
CA ILE A 69 0.60 -11.70 5.22
C ILE A 69 -0.82 -12.04 5.66
N GLU A 70 -1.81 -11.43 5.01
CA GLU A 70 -3.23 -11.66 5.25
C GLU A 70 -3.88 -12.19 3.97
N ARG A 71 -4.44 -13.40 4.04
CA ARG A 71 -5.12 -14.03 2.91
C ARG A 71 -6.56 -13.56 2.85
N VAL A 72 -6.97 -12.97 1.72
CA VAL A 72 -8.29 -12.37 1.58
C VAL A 72 -8.91 -12.60 0.21
N SER A 73 -10.15 -13.09 0.18
CA SER A 73 -10.83 -13.51 -1.06
C SER A 73 -11.79 -12.49 -1.66
N SER A 74 -11.99 -11.34 -1.02
CA SER A 74 -12.91 -10.29 -1.50
C SER A 74 -12.50 -8.90 -1.03
N GLY A 75 -12.91 -7.86 -1.77
CA GLY A 75 -12.66 -6.47 -1.35
C GLY A 75 -13.31 -6.11 -0.02
N MET A 76 -14.51 -6.61 0.27
CA MET A 76 -15.14 -6.42 1.59
C MET A 76 -14.32 -7.07 2.71
N GLY A 77 -13.81 -8.28 2.49
CA GLY A 77 -12.92 -8.92 3.45
C GLY A 77 -11.63 -8.12 3.66
N LYS A 78 -11.12 -7.48 2.61
CA LYS A 78 -9.89 -6.67 2.66
C LYS A 78 -10.09 -5.45 3.53
N ALA A 79 -11.20 -4.74 3.32
CA ALA A 79 -11.59 -3.60 4.14
C ALA A 79 -11.82 -3.99 5.61
N GLU A 80 -12.43 -5.14 5.88
CA GLU A 80 -12.66 -5.59 7.26
C GLU A 80 -11.35 -5.92 7.99
N ILE A 81 -10.41 -6.61 7.33
CA ILE A 81 -9.07 -6.87 7.88
C ILE A 81 -8.33 -5.54 8.09
N ALA A 82 -8.40 -4.62 7.12
CA ALA A 82 -7.73 -3.32 7.19
C ALA A 82 -8.15 -2.50 8.43
N LYS A 83 -9.43 -2.54 8.82
CA LYS A 83 -9.90 -1.88 10.06
C LYS A 83 -9.17 -2.36 11.32
N GLY A 84 -8.78 -3.64 11.38
CA GLY A 84 -8.01 -4.20 12.48
C GLY A 84 -6.59 -3.63 12.60
N TYR A 85 -6.12 -2.97 11.54
CA TYR A 85 -4.81 -2.33 11.45
C TYR A 85 -4.87 -0.80 11.55
N ALA A 86 -6.05 -0.20 11.74
CA ALA A 86 -6.20 1.25 11.85
C ALA A 86 -5.45 1.81 13.09
N PRO A 87 -4.81 2.99 12.98
CA PRO A 87 -4.66 3.81 11.77
C PRO A 87 -3.56 3.30 10.82
N TYR A 88 -3.83 3.32 9.52
CA TYR A 88 -2.94 2.77 8.48
C TYR A 88 -2.83 3.67 7.23
N ALA A 89 -1.71 3.54 6.51
CA ALA A 89 -1.60 3.94 5.11
C ALA A 89 -1.89 2.73 4.21
N ALA A 90 -2.44 2.95 3.02
CA ALA A 90 -2.81 1.89 2.09
C ALA A 90 -2.26 2.13 0.68
N VAL A 91 -1.89 1.06 0.00
CA VAL A 91 -1.41 1.07 -1.38
C VAL A 91 -2.14 -0.02 -2.16
N GLY A 92 -2.77 0.36 -3.27
CA GLY A 92 -3.54 -0.56 -4.12
C GLY A 92 -3.68 -0.05 -5.55
N ASN A 93 -4.39 -0.81 -6.38
CA ASN A 93 -4.69 -0.41 -7.77
C ASN A 93 -6.08 -0.86 -8.26
N GLY A 94 -6.72 -1.81 -7.57
CA GLY A 94 -7.92 -2.50 -8.04
C GLY A 94 -9.22 -2.10 -7.33
N ASN A 95 -10.36 -2.51 -7.92
CA ASN A 95 -11.68 -2.27 -7.32
C ASN A 95 -11.87 -2.98 -5.97
N ASN A 96 -11.14 -4.06 -5.72
CA ASN A 96 -11.11 -4.75 -4.44
C ASN A 96 -10.34 -3.98 -3.35
N ASP A 97 -9.61 -2.92 -3.71
CA ASP A 97 -8.85 -2.09 -2.78
C ASP A 97 -9.60 -0.84 -2.35
N VAL A 98 -10.60 -0.40 -3.11
CA VAL A 98 -11.31 0.88 -2.92
C VAL A 98 -11.71 1.13 -1.47
N ALA A 99 -12.44 0.21 -0.84
CA ALA A 99 -12.87 0.38 0.54
C ALA A 99 -11.72 0.37 1.57
N MET A 100 -10.59 -0.27 1.26
CA MET A 100 -9.37 -0.18 2.09
C MET A 100 -8.71 1.19 1.92
N LEU A 101 -8.62 1.70 0.69
CA LEU A 101 -8.06 3.01 0.36
C LEU A 101 -8.87 4.14 1.00
N GLU A 102 -10.20 4.13 0.86
CA GLU A 102 -11.10 5.14 1.46
C GLU A 102 -11.01 5.21 2.99
N GLY A 103 -10.64 4.10 3.63
CA GLY A 103 -10.49 4.02 5.09
C GLY A 103 -9.09 4.36 5.61
N ALA A 104 -8.14 4.67 4.73
CA ALA A 104 -6.76 4.94 5.10
C ALA A 104 -6.56 6.40 5.55
N GLU A 105 -5.55 6.62 6.40
CA GLU A 105 -5.07 7.97 6.72
C GLU A 105 -4.29 8.58 5.56
N LEU A 106 -3.71 7.72 4.72
CA LEU A 106 -3.00 8.07 3.50
C LEU A 106 -3.14 6.93 2.50
N ALA A 107 -3.72 7.21 1.34
CA ALA A 107 -3.98 6.24 0.29
C ALA A 107 -3.17 6.52 -0.98
N PHE A 108 -2.52 5.48 -1.50
CA PHE A 108 -1.82 5.50 -2.77
C PHE A 108 -2.51 4.60 -3.80
N CYS A 109 -2.71 5.12 -5.00
CA CYS A 109 -3.07 4.34 -6.18
C CYS A 109 -1.83 4.14 -7.07
N VAL A 110 -1.54 2.89 -7.44
CA VAL A 110 -0.45 2.53 -8.35
C VAL A 110 -0.98 2.27 -9.75
N ILE A 111 -0.63 3.13 -10.71
CA ILE A 111 -0.87 2.88 -12.14
C ILE A 111 0.32 2.08 -12.70
N GLY A 112 0.32 0.78 -12.40
CA GLY A 112 1.35 -0.16 -12.86
C GLY A 112 1.14 -0.66 -14.29
N LYS A 113 1.79 -1.78 -14.64
CA LYS A 113 1.65 -2.41 -15.97
C LYS A 113 0.27 -3.00 -16.23
N GLU A 114 -0.44 -3.39 -15.17
CA GLU A 114 -1.82 -3.87 -15.21
C GLU A 114 -2.85 -2.72 -15.23
N GLY A 115 -2.39 -1.46 -15.16
CA GLY A 115 -3.23 -0.28 -14.99
C GLY A 115 -3.78 -0.15 -13.56
N ALA A 116 -4.75 0.75 -13.41
CA ALA A 116 -5.51 0.93 -12.18
C ALA A 116 -6.97 1.21 -12.52
N THR A 117 -7.87 0.89 -11.60
CA THR A 117 -9.29 1.21 -11.79
C THR A 117 -9.54 2.69 -11.48
N VAL A 118 -10.54 3.26 -12.15
CA VAL A 118 -10.96 4.66 -11.92
C VAL A 118 -11.37 4.85 -10.46
N ASP A 119 -12.08 3.88 -9.89
CA ASP A 119 -12.56 3.95 -8.51
C ASP A 119 -11.39 3.95 -7.51
N ALA A 120 -10.35 3.12 -7.72
CA ALA A 120 -9.16 3.13 -6.86
C ALA A 120 -8.37 4.44 -6.98
N LEU A 121 -8.30 5.01 -8.19
CA LEU A 121 -7.69 6.32 -8.42
C LEU A 121 -8.42 7.42 -7.64
N LEU A 122 -9.76 7.45 -7.71
CA LEU A 122 -10.58 8.45 -7.03
C LEU A 122 -10.63 8.27 -5.50
N ALA A 123 -10.39 7.05 -5.02
CA ALA A 123 -10.30 6.73 -3.60
C ALA A 123 -8.91 6.98 -2.98
N SER A 124 -7.96 7.53 -3.75
CA SER A 124 -6.57 7.74 -3.30
C SER A 124 -6.20 9.21 -3.15
N ASP A 125 -5.26 9.51 -2.26
CA ASP A 125 -4.70 10.85 -2.08
C ASP A 125 -3.55 11.12 -3.07
N ILE A 126 -2.76 10.09 -3.36
CA ILE A 126 -1.58 10.18 -4.23
C ILE A 126 -1.63 9.07 -5.27
N VAL A 127 -1.35 9.43 -6.52
CA VAL A 127 -1.21 8.49 -7.63
C VAL A 127 0.26 8.40 -8.03
N VAL A 128 0.79 7.18 -8.13
CA VAL A 128 2.14 6.89 -8.62
C VAL A 128 2.10 5.92 -9.80
N THR A 129 3.15 5.89 -10.61
CA THR A 129 3.27 4.95 -11.74
C THR A 129 4.08 3.69 -11.39
N ASP A 130 4.71 3.68 -10.22
CA ASP A 130 5.50 2.55 -9.71
C ASP A 130 5.40 2.54 -8.18
N VAL A 131 5.18 1.37 -7.59
CA VAL A 131 5.07 1.19 -6.13
C VAL A 131 6.35 1.61 -5.39
N LYS A 132 7.50 1.56 -6.07
CA LYS A 132 8.78 2.03 -5.52
C LYS A 132 8.71 3.51 -5.13
N ASP A 133 7.97 4.32 -5.89
CA ASP A 133 7.79 5.74 -5.59
C ASP A 133 6.92 5.93 -4.33
N ALA A 134 5.84 5.16 -4.19
CA ALA A 134 5.03 5.17 -2.97
C ALA A 134 5.85 4.80 -1.72
N ILE A 135 6.63 3.70 -1.79
CA ILE A 135 7.51 3.30 -0.68
C ILE A 135 8.56 4.38 -0.41
N ALA A 136 9.14 4.98 -1.44
CA ALA A 136 10.11 6.05 -1.29
C ALA A 136 9.52 7.32 -0.63
N MET A 137 8.23 7.61 -0.84
CA MET A 137 7.52 8.69 -0.15
C MET A 137 7.21 8.34 1.31
N LEU A 138 6.82 7.10 1.60
CA LEU A 138 6.62 6.62 2.98
C LEU A 138 7.92 6.61 3.81
N LEU A 139 9.07 6.45 3.15
CA LEU A 139 10.39 6.50 3.77
C LEU A 139 10.93 7.94 3.95
N ASP A 140 10.40 8.92 3.22
CA ASP A 140 10.82 10.32 3.17
C ASP A 140 9.62 11.28 3.20
N GLU A 141 9.25 11.71 4.42
CA GLU A 141 8.13 12.61 4.69
C GLU A 141 8.19 13.93 3.90
N LYS A 142 9.38 14.39 3.48
CA LYS A 142 9.50 15.64 2.70
C LYS A 142 8.82 15.53 1.35
N LYS A 143 8.83 14.34 0.74
CA LYS A 143 8.13 14.08 -0.52
C LYS A 143 6.62 14.10 -0.33
N LEU A 144 6.12 13.49 0.75
CA LEU A 144 4.69 13.53 1.11
C LEU A 144 4.21 14.97 1.29
N ILE A 145 4.91 15.75 2.13
CA ILE A 145 4.57 17.15 2.36
C ILE A 145 4.60 17.94 1.04
N ALA A 146 5.64 17.76 0.21
CA ALA A 146 5.75 18.50 -1.04
C ALA A 146 4.60 18.23 -2.01
N THR A 147 4.09 16.99 -2.03
CA THR A 147 2.96 16.57 -2.88
C THR A 147 1.61 17.03 -2.33
N LEU A 148 1.40 16.95 -1.01
CA LEU A 148 0.08 17.12 -0.40
C LEU A 148 -0.22 18.52 0.15
N ARG A 149 0.78 19.40 0.31
CA ARG A 149 0.64 20.71 0.99
C ARG A 149 -0.28 21.76 0.33
N GLY A 150 -1.06 21.37 -0.67
CA GLY A 150 -1.84 22.23 -1.57
C GLY A 150 -3.10 22.79 -0.93
#